data_AF-A0A232FIZ2-F1
#
_entry.id   AF-A0A232FIZ2-F1
#
_cell.length_a   1.000
_cell.length_b   1.000
_cell.length_c   1.000
_cell.angle_alpha   90.00
_cell.angle_beta   90.00
_cell.angle_gamma   90.00
#
_symmetry.space_group_name_H-M   'P 1'
#
loop_
_entity.id
_entity.type
_entity.pdbx_description
1 polymer ?
#
loop_
_entity_poly.entity_id
_entity_poly.type
_entity_poly.pdbx_seq_one_letter_code
_entity_poly.pdbx_strand_id
1 'polypeptide(L)'
;MTLVFRARNSNDQVLVLQNVSLNSTGYYTCEVNTNSKPFKLAKTESYMEVIEPPQKDPTITGEETIYATGDILALNCTSDLSYPAAQLQWFINDVKVDPDSEVLHVTSHGLHRTRSSLRLELNPLHLAAGKIEIK
;
A
#
# COMPACT_ATOMS: atom_id res chain seq x y z
N MET A 1 12.37 20.14 -28.35
CA MET A 1 12.99 18.82 -28.08
C MET A 1 11.86 17.88 -27.69
N THR A 2 11.28 17.17 -28.66
CA THR A 2 10.23 16.18 -28.37
C THR A 2 10.94 14.90 -27.93
N LEU A 3 10.76 14.51 -26.67
CA LEU A 3 11.25 13.23 -26.18
C LEU A 3 10.43 12.12 -26.85
N VAL A 4 10.94 11.57 -27.94
CA VAL A 4 10.40 10.33 -28.51
C VAL A 4 10.98 9.18 -27.70
N PHE A 5 10.22 8.69 -26.73
CA PHE A 5 10.52 7.41 -26.10
C PHE A 5 10.30 6.32 -27.16
N ARG A 6 11.38 5.83 -27.77
CA ARG A 6 11.33 4.59 -28.54
C ARG A 6 11.21 3.41 -27.58
N ALA A 7 9.98 3.17 -27.14
CA ALA A 7 9.65 2.00 -26.35
C ALA A 7 9.56 0.76 -27.25
N ARG A 8 10.15 -0.36 -26.82
CA ARG A 8 10.07 -1.63 -27.55
C ARG A 8 8.61 -2.10 -27.60
N ASN A 9 8.20 -2.72 -28.71
CA ASN A 9 6.85 -3.22 -28.94
C ASN A 9 5.73 -2.16 -28.93
N SER A 10 6.08 -0.88 -29.07
CA SER A 10 5.10 0.20 -29.22
C SER A 10 4.80 0.50 -30.69
N ASN A 11 3.64 1.08 -30.97
CA ASN A 11 3.21 1.53 -32.31
C ASN A 11 2.44 2.85 -32.21
N ASP A 12 1.83 3.30 -33.31
CA ASP A 12 1.15 4.60 -33.41
C ASP A 12 -0.10 4.75 -32.51
N GLN A 13 -0.60 3.65 -31.94
CA GLN A 13 -1.77 3.62 -31.06
C GLN A 13 -1.47 3.08 -29.65
N VAL A 14 -0.37 2.34 -29.49
CA VAL A 14 -0.06 1.59 -28.27
C VAL A 14 1.34 1.95 -27.78
N LEU A 15 1.41 2.45 -26.54
CA LEU A 15 2.66 2.66 -25.81
C LEU A 15 2.85 1.51 -24.81
N VAL A 16 3.96 0.78 -24.93
CA VAL A 16 4.33 -0.32 -24.02
C VAL A 16 5.49 0.13 -23.14
N LEU A 17 5.26 0.28 -21.84
CA LEU A 17 6.30 0.61 -20.88
C LEU A 17 6.89 -0.69 -20.28
N GLN A 18 8.21 -0.77 -20.20
CA GLN A 18 8.93 -1.90 -19.60
C GLN A 18 9.78 -1.39 -18.43
N ASN A 19 9.97 -2.23 -17.41
CA ASN A 19 10.71 -1.87 -16.19
C ASN A 19 10.15 -0.62 -15.51
N VAL A 20 8.81 -0.55 -15.38
CA VAL A 20 8.13 0.52 -14.66
C VAL A 20 8.55 0.54 -13.20
N SER A 21 8.65 1.73 -12.63
CA SER A 21 8.97 1.96 -11.22
C SER A 21 8.05 3.05 -10.66
N LEU A 22 8.11 3.32 -9.36
CA LEU A 22 7.35 4.42 -8.75
C LEU A 22 7.59 5.78 -9.43
N ASN A 23 8.79 6.00 -9.99
CA ASN A 23 9.12 7.21 -10.75
C ASN A 23 8.43 7.29 -12.13
N SER A 24 7.78 6.21 -12.57
CA SER A 24 6.95 6.20 -13.77
C SER A 24 5.51 6.69 -13.50
N THR A 25 5.15 6.96 -12.24
CA THR A 25 3.85 7.56 -11.91
C THR A 25 3.77 8.98 -12.49
N GLY A 26 2.65 9.28 -13.15
CA GLY A 26 2.42 10.62 -13.70
C GLY A 26 1.38 10.66 -14.81
N TYR A 27 1.27 11.84 -15.42
CA TYR A 27 0.41 12.06 -16.57
C TYR A 27 1.12 11.64 -17.86
N TYR A 28 0.41 10.87 -18.67
CA TYR A 28 0.84 10.43 -20.00
C TYR A 28 -0.08 11.06 -21.04
N THR A 29 0.52 11.83 -21.96
CA THR A 29 -0.20 12.53 -23.02
C THR A 29 -0.02 11.82 -24.36
N CYS A 30 -1.12 11.53 -25.04
CA CYS A 30 -1.12 11.15 -26.44
C CYS A 30 -1.43 12.39 -27.29
N GLU A 31 -0.55 12.67 -28.25
CA GLU A 31 -0.66 13.82 -29.17
C GLU A 31 -0.64 13.33 -30.62
N VAL A 32 -1.67 13.69 -31.39
CA VAL A 32 -1.78 13.38 -32.82
C VAL A 32 -1.81 14.68 -33.61
N ASN A 33 -0.92 14.80 -34.59
CA ASN A 33 -0.85 15.95 -35.49
C ASN A 33 -1.13 15.55 -36.94
N THR A 34 -1.84 16.40 -37.68
CA THR A 34 -2.06 16.18 -39.12
C THR A 34 -1.24 17.18 -39.94
N ASN A 35 -0.47 16.69 -40.91
CA ASN A 35 0.34 17.55 -41.79
C ASN A 35 -0.46 18.17 -42.97
N SER A 36 -1.79 18.25 -42.86
CA SER A 36 -2.69 18.82 -43.88
C SER A 36 -3.29 20.14 -43.41
N LYS A 37 -3.68 21.04 -44.34
CA LYS A 37 -4.37 22.29 -44.00
C LYS A 37 -5.88 22.07 -43.92
N PRO A 38 -6.57 22.56 -42.87
CA PRO A 38 -6.03 23.22 -41.68
C PRO A 38 -5.31 22.23 -40.77
N PHE A 39 -4.21 22.65 -40.15
CA PHE A 39 -3.47 21.83 -39.18
C PHE A 39 -4.38 21.50 -37.99
N LYS A 40 -4.60 20.21 -37.73
CA LYS A 40 -5.34 19.73 -36.56
C LYS A 40 -4.38 19.09 -35.57
N LEU A 41 -4.56 19.47 -34.31
CA LEU A 41 -3.87 18.92 -33.16
C LEU A 41 -4.92 18.33 -32.21
N ALA A 42 -4.81 17.03 -31.95
CA ALA A 42 -5.62 16.37 -30.93
C ALA A 42 -4.69 15.91 -29.82
N LYS A 43 -5.05 16.22 -28.57
CA LYS A 43 -4.33 15.76 -27.38
C LYS A 43 -5.32 15.13 -26.41
N THR A 44 -4.91 14.05 -25.79
CA THR A 44 -5.59 13.45 -24.65
C THR A 44 -4.57 13.08 -23.60
N GLU A 45 -4.96 13.12 -22.34
CA GLU A 45 -4.09 12.86 -21.19
C GLU A 45 -4.75 11.85 -20.25
N SER A 46 -3.94 10.96 -19.70
CA SER A 46 -4.36 9.97 -18.69
C SER A 46 -3.32 9.90 -17.57
N TYR A 47 -3.78 9.77 -16.33
CA TYR A 47 -2.91 9.57 -15.17
C TYR A 47 -2.65 8.08 -14.96
N MET A 48 -1.39 7.69 -14.80
CA MET A 48 -0.98 6.34 -14.43
C MET A 48 -0.30 6.39 -13.07
N GLU A 49 -0.79 5.57 -12.14
CA GLU A 49 -0.17 5.36 -10.82
C GLU A 49 0.47 3.99 -10.75
N VAL A 50 1.76 3.95 -10.41
CA VAL A 50 2.46 2.71 -10.10
C VAL A 50 2.39 2.48 -8.60
N ILE A 51 1.88 1.32 -8.22
CA ILE A 51 1.80 0.87 -6.83
C ILE A 51 2.79 -0.26 -6.59
N GLU A 52 3.30 -0.35 -5.37
CA GLU A 52 4.16 -1.44 -4.91
C GLU A 52 3.51 -2.08 -3.67
N PRO A 53 2.81 -3.21 -3.83
CA PRO A 53 2.15 -3.86 -2.70
C PRO A 53 3.21 -4.46 -1.75
N PRO A 54 2.88 -4.64 -0.45
CA PRO A 54 3.74 -5.37 0.47
C PRO A 54 4.08 -6.76 -0.09
N GLN A 55 5.35 -7.15 -0.05
CA GLN A 55 5.77 -8.48 -0.52
C GLN A 55 5.46 -9.59 0.48
N LYS A 56 5.18 -9.23 1.73
CA LYS A 56 4.91 -10.14 2.84
C LYS A 56 3.75 -9.61 3.67
N ASP A 57 3.07 -10.54 4.33
CA ASP A 57 2.09 -10.24 5.35
C ASP A 57 2.72 -9.44 6.50
N PRO A 58 1.93 -8.59 7.18
CA PRO A 58 2.43 -7.85 8.31
C PRO A 58 2.82 -8.80 9.45
N THR A 59 3.83 -8.40 10.22
CA THR A 59 4.31 -9.19 11.35
C THR A 59 3.78 -8.62 12.66
N ILE A 60 3.11 -9.46 13.44
CA ILE A 60 2.67 -9.15 14.81
C ILE A 60 3.78 -9.54 15.79
N THR A 61 4.03 -8.68 16.77
CA THR A 61 5.06 -8.85 17.81
C THR A 61 4.53 -8.38 19.16
N GLY A 62 5.12 -8.88 20.25
CA GLY A 62 4.66 -8.59 21.62
C GLY A 62 3.67 -9.62 22.17
N GLU A 63 3.42 -10.70 21.43
CA GLU A 63 2.59 -11.81 21.91
C GLU A 63 3.29 -12.57 23.04
N GLU A 64 2.52 -12.90 24.08
CA GLU A 64 2.90 -13.76 25.18
C GLU A 64 2.19 -15.11 25.04
N THR A 65 2.79 -16.15 25.60
CA THR A 65 2.27 -17.52 25.47
C THR A 65 1.05 -17.78 26.33
N ILE A 66 0.86 -17.03 27.41
CA ILE A 66 -0.19 -17.22 28.40
C ILE A 66 -0.67 -15.84 28.82
N TYR A 67 -1.98 -15.62 28.75
CA TYR A 67 -2.64 -14.42 29.23
C TYR A 67 -3.64 -14.76 30.32
N ALA A 68 -3.73 -13.91 31.33
CA ALA A 68 -4.73 -13.91 32.38
C ALA A 68 -5.70 -12.74 32.22
N THR A 69 -6.84 -12.84 32.89
CA THR A 69 -7.76 -11.70 33.03
C THR A 69 -7.08 -10.59 33.82
N GLY A 70 -7.16 -9.35 33.33
CA GLY A 70 -6.49 -8.18 33.89
C GLY A 70 -5.11 -7.89 33.28
N ASP A 71 -4.56 -8.81 32.47
CA ASP A 71 -3.32 -8.54 31.76
C ASP A 71 -3.52 -7.50 30.66
N ILE A 72 -2.43 -6.80 30.31
CA ILE A 72 -2.42 -5.84 29.21
C ILE A 72 -1.82 -6.52 27.98
N LEU A 73 -2.67 -6.77 26.98
CA LEU A 73 -2.26 -7.19 25.66
C LEU A 73 -1.59 -6.01 24.94
N ALA A 74 -0.27 -6.06 24.77
CA ALA A 74 0.53 -5.00 24.16
C ALA A 74 1.23 -5.49 22.88
N LEU A 75 0.58 -5.30 21.73
CA LEU A 75 1.03 -5.83 20.45
C LEU A 75 1.45 -4.72 19.49
N ASN A 76 2.36 -5.07 18.57
CA ASN A 76 2.66 -4.24 17.41
C ASN A 76 2.53 -5.08 16.14
N CYS A 77 1.77 -4.55 15.18
CA CYS A 77 1.66 -5.07 13.83
C CYS A 77 2.47 -4.15 12.90
N THR A 78 3.42 -4.71 12.17
CA THR A 78 4.30 -3.95 11.28
C THR A 78 4.17 -4.47 9.85
N SER A 79 3.81 -3.60 8.92
CA SER A 79 3.73 -3.94 7.50
C SER A 79 5.12 -4.07 6.87
N ASP A 80 5.20 -4.79 5.75
CA ASP A 80 6.34 -4.63 4.86
C ASP A 80 6.27 -3.26 4.13
N LEU A 81 7.32 -2.94 3.39
CA LEU A 81 7.39 -1.74 2.56
C LEU A 81 6.35 -1.80 1.44
N SER A 82 5.64 -0.69 1.24
CA SER A 82 4.59 -0.58 0.23
C SER A 82 4.33 0.86 -0.23
N TYR A 83 3.74 1.02 -1.40
CA TYR A 83 3.18 2.26 -1.89
C TYR A 83 1.83 1.99 -2.60
N PRO A 84 0.73 2.64 -2.20
CA PRO A 84 0.58 3.53 -1.05
C PRO A 84 0.83 2.81 0.29
N ALA A 85 0.82 3.57 1.39
CA ALA A 85 0.99 3.01 2.72
C ALA A 85 -0.06 1.92 3.02
N ALA A 86 0.41 0.76 3.50
CA ALA A 86 -0.46 -0.32 3.93
C ALA A 86 -1.39 0.13 5.07
N GLN A 87 -2.65 -0.25 4.99
CA GLN A 87 -3.65 -0.04 6.04
C GLN A 87 -3.69 -1.27 6.93
N LEU A 88 -3.43 -1.11 8.23
CA LEU A 88 -3.46 -2.20 9.20
C LEU A 88 -4.78 -2.18 9.97
N GLN A 89 -5.29 -3.36 10.28
CA GLN A 89 -6.51 -3.53 11.07
C GLN A 89 -6.27 -4.66 12.06
N TRP A 90 -6.83 -4.51 13.25
CA TRP A 90 -6.74 -5.51 14.30
C TRP A 90 -8.07 -6.24 14.46
N PHE A 91 -7.98 -7.55 14.64
CA PHE A 91 -9.11 -8.40 15.00
C PHE A 91 -8.73 -9.26 16.20
N ILE A 92 -9.61 -9.27 17.21
CA ILE A 92 -9.52 -10.17 18.36
C ILE A 92 -10.73 -11.09 18.30
N ASN A 93 -10.50 -12.39 18.16
CA ASN A 93 -11.57 -13.38 17.99
C ASN A 93 -12.56 -12.98 16.88
N ASP A 94 -12.02 -12.55 15.74
CA ASP A 94 -12.74 -12.06 14.56
C ASP A 94 -13.57 -10.76 14.78
N VAL A 95 -13.45 -10.12 15.94
CA VAL A 95 -14.05 -8.81 16.22
C VAL A 95 -13.02 -7.72 15.95
N LYS A 96 -13.36 -6.80 15.06
CA LYS A 96 -12.51 -5.64 14.76
C LYS A 96 -12.34 -4.76 16.00
N VAL A 97 -11.11 -4.40 16.32
CA VAL A 97 -10.76 -3.46 17.39
C VAL A 97 -9.95 -2.30 16.84
N ASP A 98 -10.10 -1.14 17.46
CA ASP A 98 -9.34 0.05 17.08
C ASP A 98 -7.92 -0.02 17.66
N PRO A 99 -6.91 0.40 16.89
CA PRO A 99 -5.55 0.50 17.40
C PRO A 99 -5.43 1.62 18.44
N ASP A 100 -4.46 1.47 19.35
CA ASP A 100 -4.06 2.53 20.28
C ASP A 100 -3.28 3.64 19.56
N SER A 101 -2.44 3.24 18.59
CA SER A 101 -1.72 4.19 17.74
C SER A 101 -1.34 3.59 16.40
N GLU A 102 -1.17 4.46 15.40
CA GLU A 102 -0.65 4.09 14.08
C GLU A 102 0.41 5.09 13.64
N VAL A 103 1.55 4.57 13.20
CA VAL A 103 2.72 5.37 12.79
C VAL A 103 3.17 4.97 11.40
N LEU A 104 3.25 5.96 10.52
CA LEU A 104 3.76 5.83 9.16
C LEU A 104 5.25 6.17 9.10
N HIS A 105 6.07 5.23 8.62
CA HIS A 105 7.49 5.43 8.36
C HIS A 105 7.73 5.53 6.86
N VAL A 106 8.18 6.69 6.40
CA VAL A 106 8.54 6.91 4.99
C VAL A 106 10.02 6.58 4.78
N THR A 107 10.31 5.79 3.76
CA THR A 107 11.69 5.48 3.35
C THR A 107 12.18 6.45 2.27
N SER A 108 13.50 6.46 2.03
CA SER A 108 14.12 7.30 0.99
C SER A 108 13.64 7.02 -0.44
N HIS A 109 13.02 5.87 -0.69
CA HIS A 109 12.55 5.46 -2.02
C HIS A 109 11.05 5.69 -2.24
N GLY A 110 10.40 6.43 -1.34
CA GLY A 110 8.95 6.70 -1.42
C GLY A 110 8.08 5.54 -0.90
N LEU A 111 8.67 4.39 -0.60
CA LEU A 111 7.98 3.29 0.07
C LEU A 111 7.70 3.62 1.53
N HIS A 112 6.61 3.06 2.02
CA HIS A 112 6.08 3.28 3.35
C HIS A 112 6.03 1.99 4.15
N ARG A 113 6.32 2.09 5.44
CA ARG A 113 6.08 1.04 6.44
C ARG A 113 5.11 1.57 7.49
N THR A 114 3.99 0.90 7.65
CA THR A 114 2.99 1.23 8.67
C THR A 114 3.24 0.35 9.89
N ARG A 115 3.24 0.95 11.08
CA ARG A 115 3.28 0.24 12.36
C ARG A 115 2.06 0.63 13.17
N SER A 116 1.21 -0.34 13.46
CA SER A 116 0.05 -0.19 14.32
C SER A 116 0.32 -0.83 15.68
N SER A 117 -0.07 -0.17 16.76
CA SER A 117 0.12 -0.67 18.13
C SER A 117 -1.24 -0.85 18.78
N LEU A 118 -1.41 -1.95 19.51
CA LEU A 118 -2.62 -2.29 20.25
C LEU A 118 -2.28 -2.44 21.73
N ARG A 119 -3.05 -1.77 22.59
CA ARG A 119 -3.01 -1.91 24.05
C ARG A 119 -4.41 -2.15 24.56
N LEU A 120 -4.66 -3.34 25.09
CA LEU A 120 -5.98 -3.73 25.55
C LEU A 120 -5.89 -4.50 26.87
N GLU A 121 -6.67 -4.08 27.87
CA GLU A 121 -6.86 -4.87 29.10
C GLU A 121 -7.77 -6.07 28.82
N LEU A 122 -7.28 -7.27 29.14
CA LEU A 122 -8.00 -8.51 28.87
C LEU A 122 -9.08 -8.74 29.91
N ASN A 123 -10.31 -8.91 29.44
CA ASN A 123 -11.46 -9.27 30.25
C ASN A 123 -11.93 -10.71 29.93
N PRO A 124 -12.85 -11.28 30.71
CA PRO A 124 -13.33 -12.64 30.47
C PRO A 124 -14.02 -12.86 29.10
N LEU A 125 -14.51 -11.80 28.45
CA LEU A 125 -15.13 -11.90 27.11
C LEU A 125 -14.09 -12.11 26.01
N HIS A 126 -12.88 -11.55 26.17
CA HIS A 126 -11.78 -11.75 25.23
C HIS A 126 -11.17 -13.16 25.33
N LEU A 127 -11.27 -13.80 26.50
CA LEU A 127 -10.70 -15.13 26.80
C LEU A 127 -11.67 -16.29 26.49
N ALA A 128 -12.64 -16.09 25.58
CA ALA A 128 -13.64 -17.10 25.24
C ALA A 128 -12.98 -18.44 24.90
N ALA A 129 -13.36 -19.51 25.61
CA ALA A 129 -12.80 -20.86 25.48
C ALA A 129 -11.30 -21.02 25.81
N GLY A 130 -10.69 -20.07 26.53
CA GLY A 130 -9.30 -20.16 26.97
C GLY A 130 -8.27 -19.94 25.87
N LYS A 131 -8.69 -19.37 24.73
CA LYS A 131 -7.82 -19.03 23.60
C LYS A 131 -8.14 -17.62 23.12
N ILE A 132 -7.09 -16.84 22.84
CA ILE A 132 -7.17 -15.55 22.15
C ILE A 132 -6.61 -15.76 20.75
N GLU A 133 -7.34 -15.30 19.74
CA GLU A 133 -6.87 -15.27 18.35
C GLU A 133 -6.73 -13.82 17.89
N ILE A 134 -5.52 -13.46 17.43
CA ILE A 134 -5.18 -12.12 16.96
C ILE A 134 -4.90 -12.19 15.46
N LYS A 135 -5.46 -11.26 14.69
CA LYS A 135 -5.23 -11.08 13.25
C LYS A 135 -5.06 -9.60 12.90
#